data_AF-A0A1I1I7K8-F1
#
_entry.id   AF-A0A1I1I7K8-F1
#
_cell.length_a   1.000
_cell.length_b   1.000
_cell.length_c   1.000
_cell.angle_alpha   90.00
_cell.angle_beta   90.00
_cell.angle_gamma   90.00
#
_symmetry.space_group_name_H-M   'P 1'
#
loop_
_entity.id
_entity.type
_entity.pdbx_description
1 polymer ?
#
loop_
_entity_poly.entity_id
_entity_poly.type
_entity_poly.pdbx_seq_one_letter_code
_entity_poly.pdbx_strand_id
1 'polypeptide(L)'
;MYLVLLYQSRGFFGQLADRINEGGPFAMWTILICFLITIGLIAFAATKLSQDHLFKKTLSLIHHIGLFALVSGLLFQFLGLIQMFDAIESWGNVSTEMLAGGLKVTLLTIIFGTVTFLVGRLGIIILTAIKK
;
A
#
# COMPACT_ATOMS: atom_id res chain seq x y z
N MET A 1 -11.86 -7.90 33.55
CA MET A 1 -10.67 -7.31 32.89
C MET A 1 -10.07 -8.27 31.85
N TYR A 2 -9.79 -9.55 32.18
CA TYR A 2 -9.33 -10.54 31.19
C TYR A 2 -10.33 -10.86 30.07
N LEU A 3 -11.65 -10.85 30.34
CA LEU A 3 -12.68 -11.09 29.31
C LEU A 3 -12.75 -9.98 28.23
N VAL A 4 -12.37 -8.75 28.56
CA VAL A 4 -12.36 -7.63 27.59
C VAL A 4 -11.16 -7.73 26.65
N LEU A 5 -10.02 -8.24 27.15
CA LEU A 5 -8.82 -8.47 26.35
C LEU A 5 -9.00 -9.58 25.30
N LEU A 6 -9.82 -10.61 25.59
CA LEU A 6 -10.14 -11.68 24.64
C LEU A 6 -11.10 -11.24 23.53
N TYR A 7 -12.00 -10.29 23.80
CA TYR A 7 -12.83 -9.66 22.76
C TYR A 7 -12.04 -8.65 21.92
N GLN A 8 -10.91 -8.16 22.45
CA GLN A 8 -10.03 -7.19 21.82
C GLN A 8 -8.90 -7.84 20.99
N SER A 9 -8.86 -9.16 20.83
CA SER A 9 -8.05 -9.76 19.76
C SER A 9 -8.73 -9.47 18.41
N ARG A 10 -8.71 -8.20 17.99
CA ARG A 10 -9.04 -7.84 16.62
C ARG A 10 -8.13 -8.69 15.75
N GLY A 11 -8.75 -9.59 14.97
CA GLY A 11 -8.03 -10.47 14.06
C GLY A 11 -7.16 -9.65 13.11
N PHE A 12 -6.25 -10.33 12.40
CA PHE A 12 -5.32 -9.69 11.44
C PHE A 12 -6.00 -8.65 10.54
N PHE A 13 -7.18 -8.96 9.99
CA PHE A 13 -7.94 -8.05 9.13
C PHE A 13 -8.45 -6.79 9.85
N GLY A 14 -8.80 -6.88 11.13
CA GLY A 14 -9.20 -5.71 11.92
C GLY A 14 -8.04 -4.76 12.14
N GLN A 15 -6.86 -5.31 12.46
CA GLN A 15 -5.64 -4.51 12.60
C GLN A 15 -5.23 -3.85 11.28
N LEU A 16 -5.36 -4.58 10.16
CA LEU A 16 -5.08 -4.04 8.83
C LEU A 16 -6.03 -2.88 8.48
N ALA A 17 -7.32 -3.01 8.77
CA ALA A 17 -8.31 -1.96 8.55
C ALA A 17 -8.01 -0.71 9.39
N ASP A 18 -7.60 -0.90 10.65
CA ASP A 18 -7.17 0.22 11.51
C ASP A 18 -5.97 0.95 10.90
N ARG A 19 -4.96 0.22 10.40
CA ARG A 19 -3.78 0.82 9.75
C ARG A 19 -4.09 1.58 8.46
N ILE A 20 -5.02 1.06 7.66
CA ILE A 20 -5.51 1.71 6.44
C ILE A 20 -6.25 3.01 6.79
N ASN A 21 -7.03 3.02 7.87
CA ASN A 21 -7.71 4.22 8.34
C ASN A 21 -6.73 5.24 8.96
N GLU A 22 -5.68 4.77 9.64
CA GLU A 22 -4.62 5.62 10.22
C GLU A 22 -3.88 6.43 9.15
N GLY A 23 -3.51 5.79 8.03
CA GLY A 23 -2.66 6.41 6.99
C GLY A 23 -3.32 7.46 6.09
N GLY A 24 -4.54 7.89 6.43
CA GLY A 24 -5.30 8.84 5.63
C GLY A 24 -6.15 8.15 4.56
N PRO A 25 -7.49 8.34 4.56
CA PRO A 25 -8.37 7.63 3.64
C PRO A 25 -7.96 7.81 2.17
N PHE A 26 -7.72 9.04 1.72
CA PHE A 26 -7.47 9.30 0.30
C PHE A 26 -6.24 8.57 -0.26
N ALA A 27 -5.11 8.66 0.46
CA ALA A 27 -3.88 7.98 0.07
C ALA A 27 -4.04 6.45 0.10
N MET A 28 -4.63 5.93 1.18
CA MET A 28 -4.75 4.50 1.40
C MET A 28 -5.75 3.82 0.46
N TRP A 29 -6.89 4.45 0.19
CA TRP A 29 -7.86 3.94 -0.78
C TRP A 29 -7.27 3.89 -2.19
N THR A 30 -6.47 4.90 -2.58
CA THR A 30 -5.81 4.92 -3.89
C THR A 30 -4.85 3.74 -4.06
N ILE A 31 -4.01 3.49 -3.05
CA ILE A 31 -3.05 2.37 -3.06
C ILE A 31 -3.78 1.02 -2.99
N LEU A 32 -4.84 0.91 -2.19
CA LEU A 32 -5.63 -0.31 -2.06
C LEU A 32 -6.31 -0.69 -3.40
N ILE A 33 -6.85 0.28 -4.13
CA ILE A 33 -7.41 0.05 -5.46
C ILE A 33 -6.33 -0.46 -6.41
N CYS A 34 -5.14 0.15 -6.41
CA CYS A 34 -4.01 -0.32 -7.21
C CYS A 34 -3.64 -1.76 -6.85
N PHE A 35 -3.60 -2.09 -5.55
CA PHE A 35 -3.30 -3.42 -5.06
C PHE A 35 -4.31 -4.47 -5.55
N LEU A 36 -5.61 -4.20 -5.41
CA LEU A 36 -6.65 -5.12 -5.88
C LEU A 36 -6.60 -5.31 -7.41
N ILE A 37 -6.37 -4.23 -8.16
CA ILE A 37 -6.21 -4.31 -9.62
C ILE A 37 -4.97 -5.15 -9.97
N THR A 38 -3.84 -4.94 -9.29
CA THR A 38 -2.62 -5.73 -9.50
C THR A 38 -2.87 -7.22 -9.28
N ILE A 39 -3.53 -7.61 -8.18
CA ILE A 39 -3.89 -9.01 -7.92
C ILE A 39 -4.80 -9.56 -9.02
N GLY A 40 -5.84 -8.80 -9.41
CA GLY A 40 -6.74 -9.19 -10.49
C GLY A 40 -6.04 -9.38 -11.83
N LEU A 41 -5.08 -8.51 -12.18
CA LEU A 41 -4.30 -8.61 -13.40
C LEU A 41 -3.31 -9.77 -13.36
N ILE A 42 -2.71 -10.08 -12.21
CA ILE A 42 -1.86 -11.27 -12.05
C ILE A 42 -2.67 -12.54 -12.28
N ALA A 43 -3.86 -12.65 -11.67
CA ALA A 43 -4.76 -13.77 -11.89
C ALA A 43 -5.20 -13.87 -13.36
N PHE A 44 -5.55 -12.73 -13.98
CA PHE A 44 -5.90 -12.69 -15.39
C PHE A 44 -4.74 -13.14 -16.29
N ALA A 45 -3.52 -12.63 -16.06
CA ALA A 45 -2.33 -13.03 -16.82
C ALA A 45 -2.04 -14.52 -16.71
N ALA A 46 -2.28 -15.13 -15.53
CA ALA A 46 -2.13 -16.56 -15.31
C ALA A 46 -3.08 -17.42 -16.18
N THR A 47 -4.22 -16.88 -16.63
CA THR A 47 -5.12 -17.59 -17.57
C THR A 47 -4.73 -17.40 -19.03
N LYS A 48 -3.86 -16.44 -19.34
CA LYS A 48 -3.55 -16.01 -20.71
C LYS A 48 -2.14 -16.40 -21.17
N LEU A 49 -1.51 -17.40 -20.55
CA LEU A 49 -0.13 -17.81 -20.89
C LEU A 49 0.04 -18.13 -22.38
N SER A 50 -0.92 -18.81 -23.00
CA SER A 50 -0.89 -19.20 -24.42
C SER A 50 -1.12 -18.03 -25.40
N GLN A 51 -1.63 -16.89 -24.94
CA GLN A 51 -1.93 -15.72 -25.78
C GLN A 51 -0.82 -14.67 -25.65
N ASP A 52 0.24 -14.81 -26.44
CA ASP A 52 1.47 -14.02 -26.33
C ASP A 52 1.29 -12.50 -26.25
N HIS A 53 0.50 -11.94 -27.17
CA HIS A 53 0.25 -10.51 -27.22
C HIS A 53 -0.44 -10.00 -25.95
N LEU A 54 -1.50 -10.70 -25.50
CA LEU A 54 -2.27 -10.31 -24.32
C LEU A 54 -1.47 -10.50 -23.03
N PHE A 55 -0.72 -11.60 -22.91
CA PHE A 55 0.15 -11.85 -21.76
C PHE A 55 1.18 -10.73 -21.56
N LYS A 56 1.92 -10.37 -22.61
CA LYS A 56 2.92 -9.29 -22.55
C LYS A 56 2.28 -7.94 -22.21
N LYS A 57 1.11 -7.65 -22.79
CA LYS A 57 0.34 -6.44 -22.48
C LYS A 57 -0.09 -6.39 -21.01
N THR A 58 -0.60 -7.50 -20.46
CA THR A 58 -1.01 -7.57 -19.05
C THR A 58 0.19 -7.43 -18.11
N LEU A 59 1.34 -8.05 -18.40
CA LEU A 59 2.56 -7.86 -17.61
C LEU A 59 3.04 -6.40 -17.60
N SER A 60 3.02 -5.73 -18.75
CA SER A 60 3.34 -4.30 -18.83
C SER A 60 2.35 -3.46 -18.01
N LEU A 61 1.07 -3.82 -18.00
CA LEU A 61 0.06 -3.11 -17.20
C LEU A 61 0.28 -3.31 -15.70
N ILE A 62 0.60 -4.54 -15.25
CA ILE A 62 0.99 -4.80 -13.85
C ILE A 62 2.20 -3.95 -13.46
N HIS A 63 3.19 -3.83 -14.35
CA HIS A 63 4.39 -3.03 -14.10
C HIS A 63 4.06 -1.55 -13.90
N HIS A 64 3.28 -0.95 -14.82
CA HIS A 64 2.91 0.46 -14.74
C HIS A 64 2.06 0.76 -13.50
N ILE A 65 1.09 -0.11 -13.17
CA ILE A 65 0.24 0.08 -11.99
C ILE A 65 1.04 -0.07 -10.70
N GLY A 66 1.94 -1.06 -10.64
CA GLY A 66 2.83 -1.22 -9.49
C GLY A 66 3.71 0.02 -9.26
N LEU A 67 4.33 0.55 -10.31
CA LEU A 67 5.13 1.78 -10.22
C LEU A 67 4.27 2.97 -9.81
N PHE A 68 3.08 3.11 -10.40
CA PHE A 68 2.14 4.17 -10.05
C PHE A 68 1.76 4.12 -8.56
N ALA A 69 1.51 2.93 -8.00
CA ALA A 69 1.20 2.76 -6.58
C ALA A 69 2.37 3.18 -5.68
N LEU A 70 3.61 2.79 -6.03
CA LEU A 70 4.81 3.18 -5.28
C LEU A 70 5.04 4.69 -5.32
N VAL A 71 5.00 5.30 -6.51
CA VAL A 71 5.23 6.74 -6.68
C VAL A 71 4.13 7.56 -6.00
N SER A 72 2.87 7.12 -6.09
CA SER A 72 1.75 7.75 -5.37
C SER A 72 1.93 7.62 -3.86
N GLY A 73 2.34 6.45 -3.36
CA GLY A 73 2.65 6.26 -1.95
C GLY A 73 3.76 7.20 -1.45
N LEU A 74 4.79 7.41 -2.26
CA LEU A 74 5.87 8.36 -1.96
C LEU A 74 5.38 9.82 -1.99
N LEU A 75 4.53 10.18 -2.94
CA LEU A 75 3.94 11.51 -3.01
C LEU A 75 3.09 11.81 -1.77
N PHE A 76 2.19 10.91 -1.40
CA PHE A 76 1.33 11.08 -0.23
C PHE A 76 2.13 11.07 1.08
N GLN A 77 3.22 10.31 1.16
CA GLN A 77 4.18 10.40 2.27
C GLN A 77 4.68 11.84 2.44
N PHE A 78 5.15 12.47 1.36
CA PHE A 78 5.64 13.85 1.44
C PHE A 78 4.55 14.84 1.82
N LEU A 79 3.34 14.71 1.26
CA LEU A 79 2.20 15.56 1.64
C LEU A 79 1.84 15.41 3.13
N GLY A 80 1.88 14.18 3.66
CA GLY A 80 1.62 13.93 5.08
C GLY A 80 2.73 14.49 5.98
N LEU A 81 4.00 14.41 5.56
CA LEU A 81 5.12 15.00 6.30
C LEU A 81 5.04 16.53 6.33
N ILE A 82 4.67 17.18 5.21
CA ILE A 82 4.47 18.63 5.17
C ILE A 82 3.39 19.03 6.17
N GLN A 83 2.22 18.41 6.13
CA GLN A 83 1.13 18.69 7.08
C GLN A 83 1.55 18.48 8.54
N MET A 84 2.35 17.44 8.80
CA MET A 84 2.89 17.19 10.14
C MET A 84 3.82 18.32 10.58
N PHE A 85 4.74 18.75 9.72
CA PHE A 85 5.67 19.84 10.04
C PHE A 85 4.97 21.19 10.20
N ASP A 86 3.97 21.51 9.37
CA ASP A 86 3.15 22.73 9.50
C ASP A 86 2.42 22.75 10.86
N ALA A 87 1.89 21.61 11.29
CA ALA A 87 1.26 21.49 12.60
C ALA A 87 2.26 21.74 13.74
N ILE A 88 3.49 21.21 13.62
CA ILE A 88 4.57 21.41 14.61
C ILE A 88 4.97 22.88 14.71
N GLU A 89 5.14 23.55 13.57
CA GLU A 89 5.47 24.98 13.51
C GLU A 89 4.40 25.84 14.20
N SER A 90 3.12 25.48 14.04
CA SER A 90 2.00 26.24 14.61
C SER A 90 1.81 26.06 16.13
N TRP A 91 2.23 24.94 16.72
CA TRP A 91 1.95 24.60 18.13
C TRP A 91 3.11 24.87 19.09
N GLY A 92 4.34 25.05 18.57
CA GLY A 92 5.53 25.40 19.33
C GLY A 92 6.06 24.28 20.23
N ASN A 93 5.30 23.84 21.23
CA ASN A 93 5.72 22.80 22.17
C ASN A 93 5.11 21.43 21.81
N VAL A 94 5.79 20.69 20.93
CA VAL A 94 5.38 19.34 20.52
C VAL A 94 6.20 18.29 21.26
N SER A 95 5.53 17.36 21.93
CA SER A 95 6.19 16.24 22.60
C SER A 95 6.76 15.22 21.61
N THR A 96 7.79 14.47 22.02
CA THR A 96 8.42 13.44 21.19
C THR A 96 7.43 12.34 20.79
N GLU A 97 6.44 12.04 21.63
CA GLU A 97 5.39 11.04 21.36
C GLU A 97 4.49 11.48 20.21
N MET A 98 4.12 12.76 20.13
CA MET A 98 3.31 13.29 19.03
C MET A 98 4.06 13.24 17.70
N LEU A 99 5.36 13.60 17.71
CA LEU A 99 6.23 13.51 16.53
C LEU A 99 6.32 12.06 16.03
N ALA A 100 6.58 11.11 16.93
CA ALA A 100 6.67 9.70 16.60
C ALA A 100 5.33 9.17 16.03
N GLY A 101 4.20 9.62 16.58
CA GLY A 101 2.87 9.29 16.07
C GLY A 101 2.63 9.77 14.64
N GLY A 102 2.92 11.04 14.36
CA GLY A 102 2.78 11.62 13.01
C GLY A 102 3.69 10.95 11.99
N LEU A 103 4.97 10.75 12.35
CA LEU A 103 5.92 10.04 11.50
C LEU A 103 5.48 8.60 11.21
N LYS A 104 4.98 7.86 12.20
CA LYS A 104 4.43 6.50 12.02
C LYS A 104 3.29 6.51 10.99
N VAL A 105 2.35 7.45 11.11
CA VAL A 105 1.18 7.56 10.23
C VAL A 105 1.60 7.83 8.79
N THR A 106 2.55 8.75 8.57
CA THR A 106 3.03 9.01 7.21
C THR A 106 3.64 7.75 6.61
N LEU A 107 4.58 7.11 7.33
CA LEU A 107 5.35 5.94 6.85
C LEU A 107 4.49 4.74 6.42
N LEU A 108 3.30 4.58 7.00
CA LEU A 108 2.34 3.57 6.55
C LEU A 108 2.09 3.70 5.04
N THR A 109 1.93 4.92 4.53
CA THR A 109 1.56 5.19 3.13
C THR A 109 2.60 4.66 2.15
N ILE A 110 3.89 4.95 2.39
CA ILE A 110 4.97 4.45 1.53
C ILE A 110 5.15 2.93 1.68
N ILE A 111 4.93 2.36 2.87
CA ILE A 111 5.00 0.91 3.08
C ILE A 111 3.93 0.21 2.23
N PHE A 112 2.67 0.66 2.29
CA PHE A 112 1.59 0.07 1.50
C PHE A 112 1.83 0.21 -0.02
N GLY A 113 2.32 1.37 -0.47
CA GLY A 113 2.70 1.58 -1.88
C GLY A 113 3.82 0.65 -2.33
N THR A 114 4.84 0.46 -1.48
CA THR A 114 5.97 -0.43 -1.74
C THR A 114 5.54 -1.90 -1.77
N VAL A 115 4.72 -2.34 -0.83
CA VAL A 115 4.16 -3.70 -0.81
C VAL A 115 3.38 -3.96 -2.10
N THR A 116 2.55 -3.01 -2.54
CA THR A 116 1.78 -3.12 -3.79
C THR A 116 2.69 -3.29 -5.01
N PHE A 117 3.75 -2.48 -5.10
CA PHE A 117 4.75 -2.61 -6.16
C PHE A 117 5.48 -3.94 -6.14
N LEU A 118 5.92 -4.39 -4.96
CA LEU A 118 6.65 -5.66 -4.80
C LEU A 118 5.77 -6.85 -5.18
N VAL A 119 4.49 -6.84 -4.80
CA VAL A 119 3.54 -7.88 -5.23
C VAL A 119 3.37 -7.90 -6.74
N GLY A 120 3.24 -6.74 -7.38
CA GLY A 120 3.23 -6.65 -8.84
C GLY A 120 4.51 -7.19 -9.48
N ARG A 121 5.68 -6.84 -8.92
CA ARG A 121 6.99 -7.25 -9.42
C ARG A 121 7.21 -8.76 -9.29
N LEU A 122 6.88 -9.32 -8.13
CA LEU A 122 6.94 -10.76 -7.88
C LEU A 122 5.97 -11.52 -8.80
N GLY A 123 4.75 -11.01 -8.97
CA GLY A 123 3.78 -11.57 -9.91
C GLY A 123 4.32 -11.65 -11.34
N ILE A 124 4.92 -10.57 -11.85
CA ILE A 124 5.55 -10.55 -13.18
C ILE A 124 6.67 -11.59 -13.29
N ILE A 125 7.56 -11.67 -12.29
CA ILE A 125 8.68 -12.61 -12.27
C ILE A 125 8.18 -14.05 -12.32
N ILE A 126 7.23 -14.41 -11.45
CA ILE A 126 6.66 -15.76 -11.37
C ILE A 126 5.96 -16.14 -12.68
N LEU A 127 5.11 -15.25 -13.21
CA LEU A 127 4.38 -15.51 -14.45
C LEU A 127 5.33 -15.69 -15.65
N THR A 128 6.41 -14.90 -15.71
CA THR A 128 7.43 -15.02 -16.76
C THR A 128 8.22 -16.32 -16.62
N ALA A 129 8.52 -16.77 -15.40
CA ALA A 129 9.23 -18.02 -15.16
C ALA A 129 8.39 -19.27 -15.52
N ILE A 130 7.06 -19.21 -15.34
CA ILE A 130 6.15 -20.32 -15.68
C ILE A 130 5.91 -20.37 -17.19
N LYS A 131 5.91 -19.22 -17.87
CA LYS A 131 5.76 -19.14 -19.31
C LYS A 131 7.04 -19.63 -20.02
N LYS A 132 7.06 -20.92 -20.33
CA LYS A 132 8.05 -21.54 -21.21
C LYS A 132 7.92 -21.07 -22.65
#